data_AF-A0A7Y2F8Y3-F1
#
_entry.id   AF-A0A7Y2F8Y3-F1
#
_cell.length_a   1.000
_cell.length_b   1.000
_cell.length_c   1.000
_cell.angle_alpha   90.00
_cell.angle_beta   90.00
_cell.angle_gamma   90.00
#
_symmetry.space_group_name_H-M   'P 1'
#
loop_
_entity.id
_entity.type
_entity.pdbx_description
1 polymer ?
#
loop_
_entity_poly.entity_id
_entity_poly.type
_entity_poly.pdbx_seq_one_letter_code
_entity_poly.pdbx_strand_id
1 'polypeptide(L)' 'MKTIHVGSRLQYDVQSPSTFLLNVSVALNDHQSTIDESITVEPFYKVEQCAIGSLQNRLLRLSADPGPLTIEYRA' A
#
# COMPACT_ATOMS: atom_id res chain seq x y z
N MET A 1 23.69 2.40 11.36
CA MET A 1 22.37 2.47 10.69
C MET A 1 21.91 1.04 10.47
N LYS A 2 20.70 0.66 10.90
CA LYS A 2 20.17 -0.70 10.69
C LYS A 2 19.24 -0.69 9.48
N THR A 3 19.43 -1.64 8.58
CA THR A 3 18.54 -1.86 7.44
C THR A 3 17.68 -3.07 7.75
N ILE A 4 16.38 -2.97 7.50
CA ILE A 4 15.43 -4.07 7.57
C ILE A 4 14.68 -4.14 6.25
N HIS A 5 14.30 -5.35 5.85
CA HIS A 5 13.41 -5.57 4.73
C HIS A 5 12.03 -5.89 5.29
N VAL A 6 11.03 -5.15 4.87
CA VAL A 6 9.65 -5.29 5.30
C VAL A 6 8.74 -5.46 4.09
N GLY A 7 7.66 -6.20 4.28
CA GLY A 7 6.69 -6.37 3.21
C GLY A 7 5.41 -7.02 3.70
N SER A 8 4.36 -6.83 2.92
CA SER A 8 3.05 -7.40 3.17
C SER A 8 2.40 -7.82 1.87
N ARG A 9 1.72 -8.97 1.90
CA ARG A 9 0.86 -9.43 0.82
C ARG A 9 -0.56 -9.56 1.36
N LEU A 10 -1.49 -8.85 0.73
CA LEU A 10 -2.91 -8.92 1.04
C LEU A 10 -3.64 -9.57 -0.12
N GLN A 11 -4.55 -10.49 0.20
CA GLN A 11 -5.38 -11.17 -0.79
C GLN A 11 -6.84 -11.02 -0.38
N TYR A 12 -7.65 -10.51 -1.30
CA TYR A 12 -9.07 -10.29 -1.12
C TYR A 12 -9.84 -11.02 -2.21
N ASP A 13 -11.04 -11.47 -1.86
CA ASP A 13 -12.08 -11.82 -2.82
C ASP A 13 -13.18 -10.75 -2.74
N VAL A 14 -13.12 -9.79 -3.67
CA VAL A 14 -13.99 -8.62 -3.69
C VAL A 14 -15.39 -9.06 -4.13
N GLN A 15 -16.39 -8.91 -3.25
CA GLN A 15 -17.75 -9.38 -3.53
C GLN A 15 -18.61 -8.35 -4.28
N SER A 16 -18.27 -7.07 -4.16
CA SER A 16 -18.96 -5.94 -4.80
C SER A 16 -17.96 -4.82 -5.09
N PRO A 17 -18.20 -3.93 -6.09
CA PRO A 17 -17.32 -2.79 -6.34
C PRO A 17 -16.98 -2.03 -5.06
N SER A 18 -15.69 -1.93 -4.74
CA SER A 18 -15.22 -1.48 -3.42
C SER A 18 -14.05 -0.51 -3.55
N THR A 19 -14.03 0.51 -2.70
CA THR A 19 -12.88 1.40 -2.53
C THR A 19 -12.08 0.93 -1.32
N PHE A 20 -10.78 0.71 -1.52
CA PHE A 20 -9.84 0.36 -0.47
C PHE A 20 -9.04 1.60 -0.05
N LEU A 21 -8.78 1.70 1.26
CA LEU A 21 -7.83 2.64 1.85
C LEU A 21 -6.89 1.84 2.76
N LEU A 22 -5.62 1.75 2.37
CA LEU A 22 -4.64 0.88 3.01
C LEU A 22 -3.47 1.68 3.56
N ASN A 23 -3.07 1.38 4.80
CA ASN A 23 -1.88 1.93 5.43
C ASN A 23 -0.81 0.84 5.54
N VAL A 24 -0.22 0.47 4.40
CA VAL A 24 0.80 -0.60 4.32
C VAL A 24 2.20 -0.07 3.99
N SER A 25 2.29 1.17 3.51
CA SER A 25 3.55 1.83 3.20
C SER A 25 4.31 2.17 4.48
N VAL A 26 5.64 2.11 4.43
CA VAL A 26 6.46 2.66 5.53
C VAL A 26 6.20 4.15 5.70
N ALA A 27 6.16 4.62 6.95
CA ALA A 27 5.98 6.03 7.27
C ALA A 27 7.21 6.85 6.83
N LEU A 28 7.01 8.11 6.46
CA LEU A 28 8.12 9.03 6.14
C LEU A 28 8.33 10.00 7.30
N ASN A 29 9.39 9.81 8.08
CA ASN A 29 9.72 10.64 9.23
C ASN A 29 11.23 10.83 9.38
N ASP A 30 11.66 11.79 10.20
CA ASP A 30 13.09 12.13 10.34
C ASP A 30 13.94 11.04 11.01
N HIS A 31 13.31 9.99 11.54
CA HIS A 31 13.97 8.89 12.23
C HIS A 31 14.19 7.66 11.33
N GLN A 32 13.60 7.61 10.12
CA GLN A 32 13.78 6.51 9.17
C GLN A 32 13.77 6.97 7.71
N SER A 33 14.48 6.24 6.86
CA SER A 33 14.55 6.50 5.42
C SER A 33 14.30 5.23 4.62
N THR A 34 13.49 5.33 3.58
CA THR A 34 13.25 4.25 2.63
C THR A 34 14.36 4.24 1.57
N ILE A 35 15.00 3.07 1.35
CA ILE A 35 16.06 2.92 0.33
C ILE A 35 15.43 2.60 -1.03
N ASP A 36 14.54 1.62 -1.05
CA ASP A 36 13.77 1.20 -2.21
C ASP A 36 12.36 0.81 -1.74
N GLU A 37 11.36 0.99 -2.59
CA GLU A 37 10.02 0.49 -2.31
C GLU A 37 9.27 0.15 -3.59
N SER A 38 8.38 -0.84 -3.49
CA SER A 38 7.52 -1.23 -4.58
C SER A 38 6.12 -1.59 -4.08
N ILE A 39 5.14 -1.30 -4.93
CA ILE A 39 3.78 -1.78 -4.78
C ILE A 39 3.32 -2.43 -6.08
N THR A 40 2.75 -3.62 -5.97
CA THR A 40 2.10 -4.31 -7.08
C THR A 40 0.67 -4.64 -6.72
N VAL A 41 -0.22 -4.50 -7.70
CA VAL A 41 -1.64 -4.80 -7.57
C VAL A 41 -2.06 -5.68 -8.75
N GLU A 42 -2.66 -6.82 -8.44
CA GLU A 42 -3.09 -7.82 -9.41
C GLU A 42 -4.56 -8.18 -9.19
N PRO A 43 -5.45 -8.03 -10.20
CA PRO A 43 -5.19 -7.44 -11.51
C PRO A 43 -4.85 -5.94 -11.40
N PHE A 44 -4.34 -5.35 -12.49
CA PHE A 44 -3.90 -3.95 -12.46
C PHE A 44 -5.07 -3.01 -12.13
N TYR A 45 -4.93 -2.30 -11.02
CA TYR A 45 -5.76 -1.16 -10.66
C TYR A 45 -4.88 0.07 -10.44
N LYS A 46 -5.39 1.24 -10.82
CA LYS A 46 -4.70 2.50 -10.55
C LYS A 46 -4.64 2.71 -9.03
N VAL A 47 -3.43 2.89 -8.51
CA VAL A 47 -3.19 3.22 -7.11
C VAL A 47 -2.95 4.72 -6.98
N GLU A 48 -3.66 5.35 -6.05
CA GLU A 48 -3.46 6.74 -5.67
C GLU A 48 -2.85 6.80 -4.27
N GLN A 49 -1.76 7.55 -4.12
CA GLN A 49 -1.17 7.83 -2.82
C GLN A 49 -1.80 9.08 -2.23
N CYS A 50 -2.33 8.96 -1.02
CA CYS A 50 -2.87 10.05 -0.24
C CYS A 50 -2.01 10.24 1.01
N ALA A 51 -1.28 11.36 1.08
CA ALA A 51 -0.66 11.80 2.31
C ALA A 51 -1.76 12.39 3.22
N ILE A 52 -2.00 11.77 4.38
CA ILE A 52 -3.01 12.25 5.33
C ILE A 52 -2.34 12.99 6.49
N GLY A 53 -2.43 14.32 6.43
CA GLY A 53 -2.17 15.20 7.56
C GLY A 53 -0.77 15.10 8.17
N SER A 54 -0.65 15.54 9.42
CA SER A 54 0.60 15.61 10.19
C SER A 54 1.15 14.26 10.63
N LEU A 55 0.43 13.15 10.38
CA LEU A 55 0.75 11.82 10.90
C LEU A 55 1.76 11.06 10.05
N GLN A 56 2.25 11.64 8.94
CA GLN A 56 3.30 11.06 8.09
C GLN A 56 2.97 9.66 7.52
N ASN A 57 1.69 9.26 7.62
CA ASN A 57 1.16 8.05 7.03
C ASN A 57 0.91 8.25 5.55
N ARG A 58 1.18 7.21 4.77
CA ARG A 58 1.00 7.17 3.33
C ARG A 58 -0.08 6.16 2.99
N LEU A 59 -1.31 6.67 2.87
CA LEU A 59 -2.43 5.83 2.48
C LEU A 59 -2.39 5.54 1.00
N LEU A 60 -2.76 4.31 0.67
CA LEU A 60 -2.96 3.84 -0.68
C LEU A 60 -4.45 3.68 -0.92
N ARG A 61 -4.95 4.34 -1.95
CA ARG A 61 -6.33 4.25 -2.40
C ARG A 61 -6.39 3.56 -3.74
N LEU A 62 -7.31 2.61 -3.87
CA LEU A 62 -7.68 2.02 -5.15
C LEU A 62 -9.15 1.62 -5.15
N SER A 63 -9.75 1.58 -6.32
CA SER A 63 -11.10 1.06 -6.54
C SER A 63 -10.99 -0.25 -7.31
N ALA A 64 -11.54 -1.32 -6.75
CA ALA A 64 -11.52 -2.64 -7.37
C ALA A 64 -12.94 -3.13 -7.63
N ASP A 65 -13.09 -3.83 -8.75
CA ASP A 65 -14.31 -4.55 -9.13
C ASP A 65 -14.36 -5.92 -8.45
N PRO A 66 -15.51 -6.62 -8.48
CA PRO A 66 -15.62 -7.95 -7.91
C PRO A 66 -14.63 -8.95 -8.53
N GLY A 67 -14.05 -9.80 -7.68
CA GLY A 67 -13.07 -10.80 -8.06
C GLY A 67 -11.83 -10.83 -7.17
N PRO A 68 -10.85 -11.69 -7.52
CA PRO A 68 -9.61 -11.81 -6.75
C PRO A 68 -8.77 -10.54 -6.90
N LEU A 69 -8.25 -10.06 -5.78
CA LEU A 69 -7.37 -8.90 -5.70
C LEU A 69 -6.18 -9.25 -4.81
N THR A 70 -4.97 -9.14 -5.35
CA THR A 70 -3.71 -9.25 -4.62
C THR A 70 -3.00 -7.91 -4.60
N ILE A 71 -2.54 -7.51 -3.42
CA ILE A 71 -1.76 -6.29 -3.21
C ILE A 71 -0.47 -6.69 -2.49
N GLU A 72 0.69 -6.42 -3.09
CA GLU A 72 1.98 -6.62 -2.44
C GLU A 72 2.69 -5.29 -2.25
N TYR A 73 3.25 -5.09 -1.06
CA TYR A 73 4.14 -3.98 -0.72
C TYR A 73 5.46 -4.52 -0.21
N ARG A 74 6.58 -3.92 -0.63
CA ARG A 74 7.94 -4.26 -0.19
C ARG A 74 8.78 -2.99 -0.03
N ALA A 75 9.57 -2.91 1.05
CA ALA A 75 10.51 -1.82 1.35
C ALA A 75 11.70 -2.29 2.21
#